data_AF-A0A7V4L1Q0-F1
#
_entry.id   AF-A0A7V4L1Q0-F1
#
_cell.length_a   1.000
_cell.length_b   1.000
_cell.length_c   1.000
_cell.angle_alpha   90.00
_cell.angle_beta   90.00
_cell.angle_gamma   90.00
#
_symmetry.space_group_name_H-M   'P 1'
#
loop_
_entity.id
_entity.type
_entity.pdbx_description
1 polymer ?
#
loop_
_entity_poly.entity_id
_entity_poly.type
_entity_poly.pdbx_seq_one_letter_code
_entity_poly.pdbx_strand_id
1 'polypeptide(L)'
;MENELYKKIELVFRNSNSPDELFDRFTDAIKLKISDISLYKILLANPALSIDEIKMFTGKLLKEIPHEQFQLSMWAAKIFENRQTGYEFIDNSIHYYEIAMQSNPTSHEPLLEMLKLYNVDIELPHNKKILEMIDTYIPSVNFKSKIYFSLAELYKKLNDLNKATKYLALANKAAERERDNQ
;
A
#
# COMPACT_ATOMS: atom_id res chain seq x y z
N MET A 1 10.91 2.59 -32.84
CA MET A 1 9.71 1.71 -32.79
C MET A 1 9.30 1.38 -31.36
N GLU A 2 10.16 0.78 -30.53
CA GLU A 2 9.81 0.40 -29.15
C GLU A 2 9.34 1.60 -28.27
N ASN A 3 10.01 2.75 -28.41
CA ASN A 3 9.63 4.00 -27.73
C ASN A 3 8.29 4.58 -28.22
N GLU A 4 7.93 4.40 -29.50
CA GLU A 4 6.63 4.88 -30.00
C GLU A 4 5.47 4.03 -29.51
N LEU A 5 5.66 2.71 -29.43
CA LEU A 5 4.64 1.80 -28.92
C LEU A 5 4.43 1.98 -27.42
N TYR A 6 5.52 2.15 -26.67
CA TYR A 6 5.48 2.51 -25.25
C TYR A 6 4.66 3.79 -25.02
N LYS A 7 4.96 4.86 -25.77
CA LYS A 7 4.22 6.14 -25.67
C LYS A 7 2.74 5.99 -26.02
N LYS A 8 2.41 5.14 -27.00
CA LYS A 8 1.00 4.85 -27.35
C LYS A 8 0.28 4.15 -26.20
N ILE A 9 0.90 3.14 -25.57
CA ILE A 9 0.33 2.45 -24.42
C ILE A 9 0.13 3.42 -23.25
N GLU A 10 1.14 4.23 -22.93
CA GLU A 10 1.05 5.22 -21.86
C GLU A 10 -0.08 6.22 -22.10
N LEU A 11 -0.22 6.70 -23.35
CA LEU A 11 -1.27 7.65 -23.72
C LEU A 11 -2.67 7.05 -23.51
N VAL A 12 -2.85 5.77 -23.86
CA VAL A 12 -4.12 5.07 -23.62
C VAL A 12 -4.37 4.88 -22.13
N PHE A 13 -3.39 4.39 -21.37
CA PHE A 13 -3.50 4.22 -19.92
C PHE A 13 -3.87 5.51 -19.20
N ARG A 14 -3.40 6.65 -19.69
CA ARG A 14 -3.69 7.96 -19.09
C ARG A 14 -5.07 8.50 -19.43
N ASN A 15 -5.51 8.33 -20.67
CA ASN A 15 -6.63 9.12 -21.21
C ASN A 15 -7.85 8.30 -21.62
N SER A 16 -7.73 6.97 -21.78
CA SER A 16 -8.86 6.16 -22.19
C SER A 16 -9.87 6.03 -21.05
N ASN A 17 -11.15 6.12 -21.43
CA ASN A 17 -12.29 5.84 -20.56
C ASN A 17 -12.95 4.50 -20.92
N SER A 18 -12.33 3.70 -21.80
CA SER A 18 -12.83 2.39 -22.22
C SER A 18 -12.07 1.29 -21.49
N PRO A 19 -12.74 0.49 -20.64
CA PRO A 19 -12.11 -0.66 -20.00
C PRO A 19 -11.51 -1.66 -20.98
N ASP A 20 -12.18 -1.92 -22.10
CA ASP A 20 -11.69 -2.84 -23.14
C ASP A 20 -10.39 -2.33 -23.75
N GLU A 21 -10.31 -1.04 -24.06
CA GLU A 21 -9.09 -0.44 -24.61
C GLU A 21 -7.93 -0.49 -23.61
N LEU A 22 -8.21 -0.24 -22.34
CA LEU A 22 -7.22 -0.36 -21.26
C LEU A 22 -6.72 -1.81 -21.12
N PHE A 23 -7.63 -2.78 -21.19
CA PHE A 23 -7.32 -4.20 -21.11
C PHE A 23 -6.48 -4.68 -22.30
N ASP A 24 -6.82 -4.26 -23.51
CA ASP A 24 -6.06 -4.60 -24.72
C ASP A 24 -4.63 -4.07 -24.64
N ARG A 25 -4.46 -2.79 -24.26
CA ARG A 25 -3.12 -2.19 -24.10
C ARG A 25 -2.34 -2.77 -22.95
N PHE A 26 -3.01 -3.16 -21.87
CA PHE A 26 -2.37 -3.90 -20.80
C PHE A 26 -1.84 -5.25 -21.30
N THR A 27 -2.65 -5.98 -22.05
CA THR A 27 -2.26 -7.27 -22.61
C THR A 27 -1.08 -7.13 -23.59
N ASP A 28 -1.09 -6.08 -24.43
CA ASP A 28 0.04 -5.74 -25.32
C ASP A 28 1.31 -5.49 -24.50
N ALA A 29 1.24 -4.66 -23.46
CA ALA A 29 2.39 -4.32 -22.61
C ALA A 29 3.02 -5.57 -21.94
N ILE A 30 2.17 -6.47 -21.43
CA ILE A 30 2.60 -7.73 -20.82
C ILE A 30 3.24 -8.66 -21.85
N LYS A 31 2.64 -8.81 -23.05
CA LYS A 31 3.21 -9.64 -24.14
C LYS A 31 4.58 -9.13 -24.59
N LEU A 32 4.76 -7.81 -24.59
CA LEU A 32 6.03 -7.14 -24.89
C LEU A 32 7.03 -7.19 -23.73
N LYS A 33 6.65 -7.77 -22.58
CA LYS A 33 7.47 -7.86 -21.36
C LYS A 33 7.96 -6.51 -20.88
N ILE A 34 7.14 -5.46 -21.03
CA ILE A 34 7.45 -4.15 -20.46
C ILE A 34 7.40 -4.29 -18.94
N SER A 35 8.54 -4.08 -18.27
CA SER A 35 8.65 -4.18 -16.80
C SER A 35 8.66 -2.82 -16.10
N ASP A 36 8.46 -1.72 -16.82
CA ASP A 36 8.42 -0.38 -16.23
C ASP A 36 7.15 -0.21 -15.38
N ILE A 37 7.33 -0.22 -14.06
CA ILE A 37 6.26 0.00 -13.09
C ILE A 37 5.58 1.35 -13.30
N SER A 38 6.32 2.37 -13.71
CA SER A 38 5.80 3.73 -13.88
C SER A 38 4.66 3.76 -14.87
N LEU A 39 4.76 2.96 -15.93
CA LEU A 39 3.70 2.76 -16.91
C LEU A 39 2.44 2.18 -16.26
N TYR A 40 2.59 1.13 -15.45
CA TYR A 40 1.46 0.47 -14.81
C TYR A 40 0.88 1.27 -13.66
N LYS A 41 1.67 2.12 -12.99
CA LYS A 41 1.16 3.09 -12.02
C LYS A 41 0.16 4.05 -12.66
N ILE A 42 0.42 4.47 -13.91
CA ILE A 42 -0.49 5.31 -14.69
C ILE A 42 -1.80 4.55 -14.98
N LEU A 43 -1.71 3.29 -15.43
CA LEU A 43 -2.90 2.44 -15.64
C LEU A 43 -3.75 2.35 -14.38
N LEU A 44 -3.15 1.94 -13.26
CA LEU A 44 -3.89 1.72 -12.00
C LEU A 44 -4.48 3.02 -11.42
N ALA A 45 -3.90 4.17 -11.78
CA ALA A 45 -4.44 5.48 -11.41
C ALA A 45 -5.61 5.93 -12.29
N ASN A 46 -5.89 5.25 -13.41
CA ASN A 46 -6.93 5.67 -14.35
C ASN A 46 -8.33 5.61 -13.68
N PRO A 47 -9.10 6.73 -13.69
CA PRO A 47 -10.38 6.83 -13.00
C PRO A 47 -11.49 5.98 -13.62
N ALA A 48 -11.34 5.54 -14.88
CA ALA A 48 -12.31 4.67 -15.55
C ALA A 48 -12.30 3.24 -14.98
N LEU A 49 -11.26 2.86 -14.24
CA LEU A 49 -11.16 1.54 -13.63
C LEU A 49 -12.06 1.40 -12.41
N SER A 50 -12.84 0.33 -12.39
CA SER A 50 -13.55 -0.19 -11.21
C SER A 50 -12.58 -0.83 -10.21
N ILE A 51 -13.10 -1.12 -9.00
CA ILE A 51 -12.34 -1.84 -7.95
C ILE A 51 -11.85 -3.19 -8.46
N ASP A 52 -12.70 -3.96 -9.12
CA ASP A 52 -12.36 -5.30 -9.60
C ASP A 52 -11.33 -5.27 -10.72
N GLU A 53 -11.37 -4.26 -11.58
CA GLU A 53 -10.36 -4.08 -12.63
C GLU A 53 -9.00 -3.71 -12.04
N ILE A 54 -8.95 -2.81 -11.03
CA ILE A 54 -7.71 -2.50 -10.31
C ILE A 54 -7.15 -3.78 -9.68
N LYS A 55 -8.00 -4.60 -9.04
CA LYS A 55 -7.59 -5.87 -8.43
C LYS A 55 -7.08 -6.87 -9.47
N MET A 56 -7.77 -6.98 -10.60
CA MET A 56 -7.40 -7.85 -11.71
C MET A 56 -6.03 -7.45 -12.29
N PHE A 57 -5.86 -6.18 -12.66
CA PHE A 57 -4.60 -5.69 -13.23
C PHE A 57 -3.46 -5.82 -12.24
N THR A 58 -3.67 -5.40 -10.98
CA THR A 58 -2.65 -5.53 -9.93
C THR A 58 -2.28 -7.00 -9.72
N GLY A 59 -3.26 -7.89 -9.57
CA GLY A 59 -3.02 -9.32 -9.36
C GLY A 59 -2.28 -9.98 -10.52
N LYS A 60 -2.53 -9.54 -11.76
CA LYS A 60 -1.75 -10.00 -12.92
C LYS A 60 -0.32 -9.45 -12.89
N LEU A 61 -0.13 -8.16 -12.61
CA LEU A 61 1.19 -7.53 -12.50
C LEU A 61 2.07 -8.17 -11.42
N LEU A 62 1.49 -8.51 -10.27
CA LEU A 62 2.22 -9.19 -9.19
C LEU A 62 2.76 -10.57 -9.61
N LYS A 63 2.12 -11.24 -10.57
CA LYS A 63 2.56 -12.53 -11.12
C LYS A 63 3.61 -12.37 -12.21
N GLU A 64 3.45 -11.37 -13.07
CA GLU A 64 4.33 -11.14 -14.22
C GLU A 64 5.62 -10.37 -13.86
N ILE A 65 5.57 -9.53 -12.82
CA ILE A 65 6.69 -8.66 -12.39
C ILE A 65 6.95 -8.87 -10.88
N PRO A 66 7.32 -10.09 -10.44
CA PRO A 66 7.42 -10.43 -9.01
C PRO A 66 8.50 -9.64 -8.27
N HIS A 67 9.55 -9.17 -8.96
CA HIS A 67 10.60 -8.36 -8.35
C HIS A 67 10.11 -6.97 -7.89
N GLU A 68 8.96 -6.52 -8.41
CA GLU A 68 8.35 -5.23 -8.05
C GLU A 68 7.12 -5.36 -7.17
N GLN A 69 6.90 -6.54 -6.58
CA GLN A 69 5.71 -6.84 -5.78
C GLN A 69 5.49 -5.81 -4.65
N PHE A 70 6.56 -5.40 -3.96
CA PHE A 70 6.48 -4.39 -2.92
C PHE A 70 5.95 -3.06 -3.46
N GLN A 71 6.58 -2.53 -4.52
CA GLN A 71 6.24 -1.23 -5.10
C GLN A 71 4.83 -1.21 -5.72
N LEU A 72 4.46 -2.28 -6.41
CA LEU A 72 3.13 -2.43 -7.00
C LEU A 72 2.03 -2.52 -5.93
N SER A 73 2.26 -3.31 -4.87
CA SER A 73 1.29 -3.46 -3.79
C SER A 73 1.13 -2.15 -3.00
N MET A 74 2.22 -1.46 -2.69
CA MET A 74 2.16 -0.14 -2.07
C MET A 74 1.37 0.87 -2.91
N TRP A 75 1.56 0.86 -4.23
CA TRP A 75 0.81 1.75 -5.13
C TRP A 75 -0.67 1.40 -5.18
N ALA A 76 -1.02 0.12 -5.34
CA ALA A 76 -2.41 -0.33 -5.35
C ALA A 76 -3.13 0.05 -4.05
N ALA A 77 -2.49 -0.18 -2.90
CA ALA A 77 -3.02 0.22 -1.60
C ALA A 77 -3.33 1.73 -1.53
N LYS A 78 -2.45 2.56 -2.07
CA LYS A 78 -2.63 4.02 -2.16
C LYS A 78 -3.73 4.45 -3.12
N ILE A 79 -3.92 3.75 -4.23
CA ILE A 79 -5.05 4.00 -5.12
C ILE A 79 -6.38 3.77 -4.39
N PHE A 80 -6.50 2.67 -3.64
CA PHE A 80 -7.72 2.41 -2.87
C PHE A 80 -7.91 3.44 -1.74
N GLU A 81 -6.84 3.82 -1.03
CA GLU A 81 -6.89 4.87 -0.01
C GLU A 81 -7.38 6.21 -0.56
N ASN A 82 -6.95 6.61 -1.76
CA ASN A 82 -7.33 7.90 -2.33
C ASN A 82 -8.77 7.93 -2.88
N ARG A 83 -9.38 6.77 -3.12
CA ARG A 83 -10.74 6.66 -3.67
C ARG A 83 -11.84 6.51 -2.62
N GLN A 84 -11.52 6.73 -1.33
CA GLN A 84 -12.35 6.57 -0.12
C GLN A 84 -13.81 7.04 -0.23
N THR A 85 -14.63 6.26 -0.94
CA THR A 85 -16.08 6.45 -1.12
C THR A 85 -16.85 5.24 -0.60
N GLY A 86 -16.22 4.41 0.25
CA GLY A 86 -16.84 3.24 0.86
C GLY A 86 -15.86 2.36 1.64
N TYR A 87 -16.40 1.48 2.49
CA TYR A 87 -15.62 0.54 3.33
C TYR A 87 -14.73 -0.41 2.53
N GLU A 88 -15.20 -0.85 1.35
CA GLU A 88 -14.47 -1.76 0.48
C GLU A 88 -13.10 -1.20 0.05
N PHE A 89 -12.97 0.12 -0.08
CA PHE A 89 -11.69 0.75 -0.40
C PHE A 89 -10.67 0.60 0.73
N ILE A 90 -11.10 0.70 1.99
CA ILE A 90 -10.21 0.53 3.15
C ILE A 90 -9.73 -0.92 3.22
N ASP A 91 -10.63 -1.89 3.03
CA ASP A 91 -10.28 -3.31 3.04
C ASP A 91 -9.27 -3.67 1.95
N ASN A 92 -9.47 -3.17 0.73
CA ASN A 92 -8.52 -3.38 -0.35
C ASN A 92 -7.18 -2.70 -0.05
N SER A 93 -7.19 -1.50 0.53
CA SER A 93 -5.95 -0.83 0.94
C SER A 93 -5.16 -1.66 1.97
N ILE A 94 -5.83 -2.15 3.03
CA ILE A 94 -5.21 -3.04 4.03
C ILE A 94 -4.68 -4.32 3.38
N HIS A 95 -5.45 -4.93 2.47
CA HIS A 95 -5.03 -6.15 1.77
C HIS A 95 -3.73 -5.95 0.98
N TYR A 96 -3.61 -4.85 0.24
CA TYR A 96 -2.40 -4.59 -0.54
C TYR A 96 -1.20 -4.17 0.33
N TYR A 97 -1.42 -3.47 1.45
CA TYR A 97 -0.35 -3.25 2.42
C TYR A 97 0.14 -4.56 3.06
N GLU A 98 -0.75 -5.52 3.30
CA GLU A 98 -0.38 -6.87 3.77
C GLU A 98 0.52 -7.59 2.75
N ILE A 99 0.16 -7.57 1.46
CA ILE A 99 1.00 -8.15 0.41
C ILE A 99 2.36 -7.45 0.36
N ALA A 100 2.40 -6.12 0.50
CA ALA A 100 3.65 -5.37 0.56
C ALA A 100 4.52 -5.84 1.75
N MET A 101 3.93 -6.01 2.94
CA MET A 101 4.63 -6.57 4.10
C MET A 101 5.16 -7.99 3.87
N GLN A 102 4.40 -8.85 3.21
CA GLN A 102 4.85 -10.20 2.89
C GLN A 102 6.03 -10.20 1.91
N SER A 103 6.03 -9.28 0.94
CA SER A 103 7.11 -9.15 -0.05
C SER A 103 8.39 -8.50 0.50
N ASN A 104 8.27 -7.58 1.46
CA ASN A 104 9.40 -6.98 2.15
C ASN A 104 9.09 -6.80 3.65
N PRO A 105 9.24 -7.87 4.46
CA PRO A 105 8.85 -7.88 5.88
C PRO A 105 9.65 -6.93 6.77
N THR A 106 10.80 -6.45 6.26
CA THR A 106 11.66 -5.51 6.99
C THR A 106 11.22 -4.07 6.83
N SER A 107 10.40 -3.75 5.82
CA SER A 107 9.94 -2.39 5.59
C SER A 107 8.88 -1.99 6.62
N HIS A 108 9.07 -0.82 7.23
CA HIS A 108 8.12 -0.23 8.17
C HIS A 108 7.03 0.58 7.47
N GLU A 109 7.22 0.94 6.19
CA GLU A 109 6.32 1.84 5.45
C GLU A 109 4.88 1.34 5.39
N PRO A 110 4.58 0.06 5.06
CA PRO A 110 3.20 -0.38 4.94
C PRO A 110 2.45 -0.31 6.29
N LEU A 111 3.12 -0.58 7.41
CA LEU A 111 2.52 -0.46 8.75
C LEU A 111 2.20 0.99 9.11
N LEU A 112 3.08 1.94 8.75
CA LEU A 112 2.80 3.36 8.95
C LEU A 112 1.60 3.82 8.12
N GLU A 113 1.50 3.37 6.87
CA GLU A 113 0.37 3.72 6.02
C GLU A 113 -0.94 3.07 6.52
N MET A 114 -0.91 1.80 6.94
CA MET A 114 -2.07 1.15 7.58
C MET A 114 -2.56 1.91 8.83
N LEU A 115 -1.65 2.40 9.68
CA LEU A 115 -2.01 3.18 10.86
C LEU A 115 -2.80 4.45 10.53
N LYS A 116 -2.55 5.06 9.36
CA LYS A 116 -3.31 6.25 8.92
C LYS A 116 -4.74 5.93 8.54
N LEU A 117 -5.05 4.68 8.20
CA LEU A 117 -6.40 4.21 7.90
C LEU A 117 -7.25 4.00 9.17
N TYR A 118 -6.65 4.05 10.36
CA TYR A 118 -7.36 3.89 11.61
C TYR A 118 -8.31 5.07 11.85
N ASN A 119 -9.61 4.80 12.01
CA ASN A 119 -10.60 5.82 12.32
C ASN A 119 -10.74 5.96 13.85
N VAL A 120 -10.41 7.13 14.40
CA VAL A 120 -10.48 7.38 15.86
C VAL A 120 -11.88 7.78 16.33
N ASP A 121 -12.73 8.24 15.42
CA ASP A 121 -14.06 8.77 15.76
C ASP A 121 -15.11 7.65 15.82
N ILE A 122 -14.90 6.57 15.06
CA ILE A 122 -15.83 5.45 14.94
C ILE A 122 -15.06 4.15 15.10
N GLU A 123 -15.54 3.28 15.99
CA GLU A 123 -15.02 1.91 16.12
C GLU A 123 -15.47 1.07 14.92
N LEU A 124 -14.55 0.82 13.99
CA LEU A 124 -14.80 0.04 12.78
C LEU A 124 -14.11 -1.33 12.86
N PRO A 125 -14.65 -2.39 12.23
CA PRO A 125 -13.98 -3.69 12.14
C PRO A 125 -12.55 -3.61 11.59
N HIS A 126 -12.29 -2.70 10.65
CA HIS A 126 -10.95 -2.48 10.09
C HIS A 126 -9.94 -1.97 11.13
N ASN A 127 -10.36 -1.21 12.15
CA ASN A 127 -9.47 -0.73 13.20
C ASN A 127 -8.82 -1.89 13.97
N LYS A 128 -9.63 -2.92 14.28
CA LYS A 128 -9.13 -4.13 14.93
C LYS A 128 -8.14 -4.86 14.04
N LYS A 129 -8.48 -5.05 12.76
CA LYS A 129 -7.60 -5.67 11.76
C LYS A 129 -6.27 -4.92 11.63
N ILE A 130 -6.28 -3.59 11.57
CA ILE A 130 -5.07 -2.76 11.50
C ILE A 130 -4.15 -3.04 12.69
N LEU A 131 -4.69 -3.03 13.92
CA LEU A 131 -3.88 -3.30 15.12
C LEU A 131 -3.33 -4.73 15.16
N GLU A 132 -4.13 -5.73 14.78
CA GLU A 132 -3.68 -7.14 14.70
C GLU A 132 -2.53 -7.33 13.70
N MET A 133 -2.62 -6.67 12.53
CA MET A 133 -1.56 -6.68 11.53
C MET A 133 -0.29 -6.02 12.06
N ILE A 134 -0.42 -4.87 12.73
CA ILE A 134 0.71 -4.16 13.31
C ILE A 134 1.43 -5.02 14.34
N ASP A 135 0.69 -5.63 15.28
CA ASP A 135 1.29 -6.47 16.32
C ASP A 135 1.99 -7.71 15.71
N THR A 136 1.44 -8.25 14.62
CA THR A 136 2.02 -9.40 13.89
C THR A 136 3.36 -9.07 13.24
N TYR A 137 3.48 -7.90 12.59
CA TYR A 137 4.64 -7.58 11.75
C TYR A 137 5.66 -6.62 12.40
N ILE A 138 5.32 -5.90 13.48
CA ILE A 138 6.28 -5.07 14.22
C ILE A 138 7.60 -5.80 14.54
N PRO A 139 7.61 -7.09 14.93
CA PRO A 139 8.86 -7.78 15.25
C PRO A 139 9.85 -7.84 14.09
N SER A 140 9.40 -7.81 12.83
CA SER A 140 10.27 -7.98 11.65
C SER A 140 10.78 -6.67 11.03
N VAL A 141 10.21 -5.51 11.37
CA VAL A 141 10.56 -4.24 10.70
C VAL A 141 11.84 -3.59 11.22
N ASN A 142 12.54 -2.87 10.34
CA ASN A 142 13.82 -2.20 10.59
C ASN A 142 13.73 -0.90 11.41
N PHE A 143 12.62 -0.17 11.32
CA PHE A 143 12.39 1.09 12.05
C PHE A 143 11.14 0.99 12.94
N LYS A 144 11.22 0.17 13.98
CA LYS A 144 10.15 -0.07 14.95
C LYS A 144 9.80 1.19 15.72
N SER A 145 10.79 2.04 15.97
CA SER A 145 10.60 3.32 16.67
C SER A 145 9.50 4.16 16.03
N LYS A 146 9.50 4.29 14.70
CA LYS A 146 8.50 5.06 13.94
C LYS A 146 7.08 4.51 14.10
N ILE A 147 6.94 3.18 14.10
CA ILE A 147 5.64 2.53 14.33
C ILE A 147 5.16 2.82 15.76
N TYR A 148 6.04 2.66 16.74
CA TYR A 148 5.70 2.89 18.14
C TYR A 148 5.36 4.35 18.45
N PHE A 149 6.06 5.33 17.84
CA PHE A 149 5.67 6.73 17.95
C PHE A 149 4.27 6.97 17.38
N SER A 150 3.96 6.38 16.22
CA SER A 150 2.65 6.51 15.60
C SER A 150 1.54 5.86 16.44
N LEU A 151 1.81 4.70 17.07
CA LEU A 151 0.90 4.07 18.03
C LEU A 151 0.69 4.92 19.29
N ALA A 152 1.75 5.53 19.81
CA ALA A 152 1.64 6.42 20.96
C ALA A 152 0.71 7.60 20.68
N GLU A 153 0.86 8.24 19.51
CA GLU A 153 -0.03 9.32 19.07
C GLU A 153 -1.48 8.84 18.83
N LEU A 154 -1.66 7.65 18.25
CA LEU A 154 -2.99 7.04 18.11
C LEU A 154 -3.67 6.86 19.47
N TYR A 155 -2.99 6.25 20.44
CA TYR A 155 -3.57 6.02 21.76
C TYR A 155 -3.81 7.31 22.56
N LYS A 156 -3.03 8.38 22.32
CA LYS A 156 -3.36 9.72 22.85
C LYS A 156 -4.70 10.22 22.31
N LYS A 157 -4.95 10.09 21.01
CA LYS A 157 -6.22 10.47 20.39
C LYS A 157 -7.41 9.67 20.92
N LEU A 158 -7.18 8.39 21.24
CA LEU A 158 -8.16 7.51 21.89
C LEU A 158 -8.30 7.76 23.41
N ASN A 159 -7.58 8.74 23.97
CA ASN A 159 -7.54 9.05 25.39
C ASN A 159 -7.05 7.89 26.30
N ASP A 160 -6.33 6.91 25.74
CA ASP A 160 -5.68 5.82 26.46
C ASP A 160 -4.24 6.22 26.81
N LEU A 161 -4.10 7.03 27.86
CA LEU A 161 -2.81 7.58 28.29
C LEU A 161 -1.82 6.52 28.77
N ASN A 162 -2.32 5.37 29.25
CA ASN A 162 -1.48 4.26 29.69
C ASN A 162 -0.79 3.62 28.49
N LYS A 163 -1.53 3.29 27.43
CA LYS A 163 -0.94 2.76 26.20
C LYS A 163 -0.08 3.80 25.49
N ALA A 164 -0.50 5.05 25.46
CA ALA A 164 0.30 6.13 24.88
C ALA A 164 1.70 6.22 25.53
N THR A 165 1.75 6.26 26.87
CA THR A 165 3.01 6.30 27.63
C THR A 165 3.86 5.05 27.38
N LYS A 166 3.23 3.87 27.37
CA LYS A 166 3.91 2.59 27.08
C LYS A 166 4.57 2.60 25.70
N TYR A 167 3.83 2.96 24.66
CA TYR A 167 4.37 2.97 23.29
C TYR A 167 5.41 4.06 23.09
N LEU A 168 5.29 5.20 23.76
CA LEU A 168 6.34 6.23 23.75
C LEU A 168 7.66 5.72 24.34
N ALA A 169 7.60 5.00 25.47
CA ALA A 169 8.79 4.39 26.08
C ALA A 169 9.42 3.33 25.16
N LEU A 170 8.60 2.50 24.51
CA LEU A 170 9.06 1.52 23.51
C LEU A 170 9.69 2.20 22.30
N ALA A 171 9.12 3.30 21.83
CA ALA A 171 9.62 4.07 20.69
C ALA A 171 11.01 4.63 20.97
N ASN A 172 11.21 5.29 22.11
CA ASN A 172 12.50 5.84 22.51
C ASN A 172 13.58 4.74 22.61
N LYS A 173 13.25 3.62 23.26
CA LYS A 173 14.16 2.48 23.40
C LYS A 173 14.52 1.85 22.05
N ALA A 174 13.57 1.77 21.12
CA ALA A 174 13.83 1.29 19.77
C ALA A 174 14.72 2.27 18.99
N ALA A 175 14.47 3.58 19.11
CA ALA A 175 15.24 4.63 18.43
C ALA A 175 16.71 4.70 18.89
N GLU A 176 17.00 4.42 20.15
CA GLU A 176 18.38 4.25 20.65
C GLU A 176 19.06 3.08 19.93
N ARG A 177 18.44 1.90 19.94
CA ARG A 177 18.99 0.71 19.28
C ARG A 177 19.18 0.88 17.78
N GLU A 178 18.25 1.56 17.13
CA GLU A 178 18.33 1.82 15.68
C GLU A 178 19.47 2.78 15.33
N ARG A 179 19.81 3.73 16.22
CA ARG A 179 20.96 4.62 16.05
C ARG A 179 22.29 3.92 16.26
N ASP A 180 22.36 3.00 17.21
CA ASP A 180 23.60 2.26 17.53
C ASP A 180 23.97 1.21 16.45
N ASN A 181 23.03 0.85 15.57
CA ASN A 181 23.22 -0.15 14.50
C ASN A 181 23.43 0.49 13.10
N GLN A 182 23.53 1.82 13.01
CA GLN A 182 23.85 2.56 11.79
C GLN A 182 25.33 2.95 11.75
#